data_AF-A0A4Q4ZA36-F1
#
_entry.id   AF-A0A4Q4ZA36-F1
#
_cell.length_a   1.000
_cell.length_b   1.000
_cell.length_c   1.000
_cell.angle_alpha   90.00
_cell.angle_beta   90.00
_cell.angle_gamma   90.00
#
_symmetry.space_group_name_H-M   'P 1'
#
loop_
_entity.id
_entity.type
_entity.pdbx_description
1 polymer ?
#
loop_
_entity_poly.entity_id
_entity_poly.type
_entity_poly.pdbx_seq_one_letter_code
_entity_poly.pdbx_strand_id
1 'polypeptide(L)'
;MHPGALHLIEHQYDGFHCFQRGIYRETFFLGTSPYALVWTFDPFTLCTQGICIIRAPGSPDCGLDIVTDMLEKHREYVYTPVLLAYSICLGLNIFWEKNLHPGELSYVRDVERSTGYGPDSLGLRRHYDIDELTTWIQGVGSSLNSMANHLRHLRIVESLLEYIEGNPVCLDSFPPGTHRRVEEDTSQLIAGIPPLKNRIHATREYLRYLEKRAERLSSTLFALLTHEDAAAGARLAESNTKIAAATKRDSSSMKTVAIMTMAFLPGTFFAALLAIPSFDWGPARERFWVYWALTIPTTVLVLVVWGLLINRRRVAERLSIGKKSEQDSRSGSPTP
;
A
#
# COMPACT_ATOMS: atom_id res chain seq x y z
N MET A 1 22.03 34.33 -13.41
CA MET A 1 21.08 33.19 -13.54
C MET A 1 19.71 33.77 -13.93
N HIS A 2 19.00 33.16 -14.88
CA HIS A 2 17.68 33.65 -15.30
C HIS A 2 16.65 33.56 -14.14
N PRO A 3 15.85 34.59 -13.84
CA PRO A 3 14.90 34.57 -12.72
C PRO A 3 13.89 33.41 -12.79
N GLY A 4 13.47 33.04 -14.01
CA GLY A 4 12.60 31.88 -14.23
C GLY A 4 13.26 30.55 -13.82
N ALA A 5 14.56 30.37 -14.10
CA ALA A 5 15.27 29.16 -13.69
C ALA A 5 15.42 29.10 -12.16
N LEU A 6 15.63 30.24 -11.50
CA LEU A 6 15.67 30.32 -10.04
C LEU A 6 14.32 29.93 -9.41
N HIS A 7 13.21 30.42 -9.99
CA HIS A 7 11.86 30.03 -9.55
C HIS A 7 11.64 28.52 -9.64
N LEU A 8 12.05 27.88 -10.75
CA LEU A 8 11.93 26.43 -10.92
C LEU A 8 12.81 25.64 -9.92
N ILE A 9 13.97 26.17 -9.56
CA ILE A 9 14.83 25.57 -8.52
C ILE A 9 14.16 25.64 -7.15
N GLU A 10 13.67 26.83 -6.77
CA GLU A 10 13.05 27.08 -5.47
C GLU A 10 11.83 26.20 -5.24
N HIS A 11 11.05 25.94 -6.29
CA HIS A 11 9.83 25.14 -6.23
C HIS A 11 10.07 23.65 -6.51
N GLN A 12 11.33 23.19 -6.58
CA GLN A 12 11.70 21.80 -6.87
C GLN A 12 10.99 21.23 -8.11
N TYR A 13 10.83 22.05 -9.14
CA TYR A 13 10.08 21.68 -10.35
C TYR A 13 10.79 20.56 -11.12
N ASP A 14 10.02 19.61 -11.67
CA ASP A 14 10.51 18.51 -12.52
C ASP A 14 10.12 18.73 -13.99
N GLY A 15 11.08 18.56 -14.89
CA GLY A 15 10.89 18.75 -16.33
C GLY A 15 11.99 19.56 -16.99
N PHE A 16 11.87 19.75 -18.29
CA PHE A 16 12.80 20.54 -19.10
C PHE A 16 12.18 21.90 -19.47
N HIS A 17 12.97 22.97 -19.34
CA HIS A 17 12.61 24.33 -19.75
C HIS A 17 13.80 25.01 -20.40
N CYS A 18 13.55 25.76 -21.47
CA CYS A 18 14.52 26.68 -22.06
C CYS A 18 14.01 28.12 -21.89
N PHE A 19 14.89 28.99 -21.41
CA PHE A 19 14.65 30.42 -21.31
C PHE A 19 15.40 31.12 -22.44
N GLN A 20 14.64 31.64 -23.39
CA GLN A 20 15.17 32.30 -24.58
C GLN A 20 16.05 33.50 -24.23
N ARG A 21 16.96 33.80 -25.16
CA ARG A 21 17.91 34.90 -25.06
C ARG A 21 17.19 36.25 -25.00
N GLY A 22 17.48 37.00 -23.94
CA GLY A 22 16.98 38.36 -23.73
C GLY A 22 18.10 39.22 -23.14
N ILE A 23 17.85 39.82 -21.96
CA ILE A 23 18.92 40.43 -21.14
C ILE A 23 19.93 39.37 -20.67
N TYR A 24 19.47 38.14 -20.49
CA TYR A 24 20.28 37.00 -20.05
C TYR A 24 20.65 36.09 -21.22
N ARG A 25 21.75 35.34 -21.06
CA ARG A 25 22.11 34.24 -21.96
C ARG A 25 21.02 33.17 -21.95
N GLU A 26 20.87 32.48 -23.07
CA GLU A 26 19.99 31.32 -23.17
C GLU A 26 20.32 30.33 -22.05
N THR A 27 19.30 30.02 -21.26
CA THR A 27 19.45 29.24 -20.03
C THR A 27 18.56 28.02 -20.12
N PHE A 28 19.16 26.85 -19.94
CA PHE A 28 18.48 25.58 -19.90
C PHE A 28 18.29 25.15 -18.46
N PHE A 29 17.12 24.60 -18.16
CA PHE A 29 16.79 24.00 -16.88
C PHE A 29 16.29 22.59 -17.12
N LEU A 30 16.82 21.64 -16.35
CA LEU A 30 16.36 20.27 -16.28
C LEU A 30 16.16 19.90 -14.81
N GLY A 31 14.91 19.75 -14.40
CA GLY A 31 14.53 19.27 -13.09
C GLY A 31 14.26 17.77 -13.12
N THR A 32 14.87 17.04 -12.19
CA THR A 32 14.53 15.67 -11.87
C THR A 32 14.29 15.55 -10.36
N SER A 33 13.65 14.46 -9.94
CA SER A 33 13.46 14.18 -8.52
C SER A 33 14.78 14.22 -7.71
N PRO A 34 15.90 13.57 -8.13
CA PRO A 34 17.13 13.58 -7.35
C PRO A 34 17.99 14.85 -7.51
N TYR A 35 17.91 15.55 -8.65
CA TYR A 35 18.74 16.73 -8.91
C TYR A 35 18.12 17.70 -9.92
N ALA A 36 18.58 18.95 -9.89
CA ALA A 36 18.33 19.94 -10.94
C ALA A 36 19.64 20.32 -11.63
N LEU A 37 19.62 20.41 -12.95
CA LEU A 37 20.69 20.95 -13.77
C LEU A 37 20.25 22.27 -14.38
N VAL A 38 21.10 23.28 -14.29
CA VAL A 38 20.93 24.54 -15.01
C VAL A 38 22.21 24.84 -15.75
N TRP A 39 22.14 25.08 -17.06
CA TRP A 39 23.32 25.39 -17.85
C TRP A 39 23.06 26.46 -18.89
N THR A 40 24.16 27.06 -19.35
CA THR A 40 24.20 28.06 -20.41
C THR A 40 25.39 27.76 -21.30
N PHE A 41 25.27 28.09 -22.59
CA PHE A 41 26.38 27.98 -23.54
C PHE A 41 26.82 29.37 -23.99
N ASP A 42 28.13 29.61 -24.01
CA ASP A 42 28.73 30.83 -24.55
C ASP A 42 29.24 30.61 -25.98
N PRO A 43 28.64 31.22 -27.02
CA PRO A 43 29.09 31.03 -28.39
C PRO A 43 30.42 31.73 -28.70
N PHE A 44 30.89 32.67 -27.87
CA PHE A 44 32.16 33.36 -28.10
C PHE A 44 33.33 32.60 -27.50
N THR A 45 33.14 31.99 -26.32
CA THR A 45 34.19 31.19 -25.65
C THR A 45 34.04 29.69 -25.95
N LEU A 46 32.96 29.28 -26.62
CA LEU A 46 32.61 27.88 -26.90
C LEU A 46 32.61 27.02 -25.63
N CYS A 47 32.09 27.57 -24.53
CA CYS A 47 32.08 26.91 -23.23
C CYS A 47 30.64 26.69 -22.75
N THR A 48 30.36 25.46 -22.30
CA THR A 48 29.15 25.17 -21.51
C THR A 48 29.45 25.34 -20.03
N GLN A 49 28.67 26.17 -19.34
CA GLN A 49 28.74 26.32 -17.89
C GLN A 49 27.43 25.84 -17.29
N GLY A 50 27.53 24.95 -16.29
CA GLY A 50 26.37 24.37 -15.63
C GLY A 50 26.53 24.30 -14.12
N ILE A 51 25.40 24.32 -13.43
CA ILE A 51 25.27 24.10 -11.99
C ILE A 51 24.38 22.87 -11.80
N CYS A 52 24.86 21.91 -11.03
CA CYS A 52 24.08 20.77 -10.56
C CYS A 52 23.70 20.95 -9.09
N ILE A 53 22.42 20.83 -8.79
CA ILE A 53 21.86 20.98 -7.44
C ILE A 53 21.25 19.65 -7.04
N ILE A 54 21.84 18.98 -6.06
CA ILE A 54 21.32 17.74 -5.51
C ILE A 54 20.12 18.05 -4.61
N ARG A 55 18.97 17.45 -4.91
CA ARG A 55 17.70 17.64 -4.18
C ARG A 55 17.48 16.58 -3.10
N ALA A 56 17.99 15.37 -3.31
CA ALA A 56 17.86 14.25 -2.38
C ALA A 56 19.24 13.75 -1.92
N PRO A 57 19.88 14.42 -0.95
CA PRO A 57 21.17 13.99 -0.43
C PRO A 57 21.02 12.61 0.26
N GLY A 58 21.72 11.60 -0.27
CA GLY A 58 21.64 10.21 0.21
C GLY A 58 20.70 9.30 -0.60
N SER A 59 20.06 9.80 -1.67
CA SER A 59 19.38 8.95 -2.65
C SER A 59 20.36 7.95 -3.25
N PRO A 60 19.93 6.70 -3.56
CA PRO A 60 20.70 5.81 -4.43
C PRO A 60 21.03 6.53 -5.74
N ASP A 61 22.13 6.08 -6.36
CA ASP A 61 22.72 6.57 -7.60
C ASP A 61 21.71 7.29 -8.51
N CYS A 62 21.97 8.57 -8.81
CA CYS A 62 21.09 9.41 -9.62
C CYS A 62 21.47 9.42 -11.10
N GLY A 63 22.45 8.61 -11.51
CA GLY A 63 22.88 8.48 -12.91
C GLY A 63 23.72 9.66 -13.42
N LEU A 64 24.11 10.59 -12.54
CA LEU A 64 24.94 11.74 -12.91
C LEU A 64 26.37 11.31 -13.28
N ASP A 65 26.86 10.22 -12.70
CA ASP A 65 28.08 9.52 -13.08
C ASP A 65 28.01 9.04 -14.54
N ILE A 66 26.91 8.42 -14.96
CA ILE A 66 26.69 7.98 -16.34
C ILE A 66 26.64 9.18 -17.29
N VAL A 67 26.00 10.28 -16.90
CA VAL A 67 26.02 11.52 -17.70
C VAL A 67 27.44 12.06 -17.85
N THR A 68 28.24 12.02 -16.77
CA THR A 68 29.64 12.46 -16.79
C THR A 68 30.49 11.56 -17.69
N ASP A 69 30.29 10.25 -17.63
CA ASP A 69 30.92 9.29 -18.53
C ASP A 69 30.55 9.56 -20.00
N MET A 70 29.29 9.94 -20.27
CA MET A 70 28.86 10.30 -21.62
C MET A 70 29.51 11.60 -22.09
N LEU A 71 29.72 12.58 -21.21
CA LEU A 71 30.46 13.80 -21.55
C LEU A 71 31.90 13.50 -21.91
N GLU A 72 32.58 12.67 -21.12
CA GLU A 72 33.98 12.30 -21.40
C GLU A 72 34.12 11.54 -22.72
N LYS A 73 33.17 10.62 -23.02
CA LYS A 73 33.15 9.87 -24.30
C LYS A 73 32.94 10.77 -25.52
N HIS A 74 32.23 11.89 -25.35
CA HIS A 74 31.90 12.82 -26.43
C HIS A 74 32.69 14.14 -26.33
N ARG A 75 33.80 14.15 -25.58
CA ARG A 75 34.64 15.33 -25.34
C ARG A 75 35.25 15.95 -26.60
N GLU A 76 35.27 15.20 -27.71
CA GLU A 76 35.76 15.72 -28.99
C GLU A 76 34.79 16.73 -29.61
N TYR A 77 33.51 16.69 -29.21
CA TYR A 77 32.44 17.54 -29.72
C TYR A 77 32.14 18.76 -28.82
N VAL A 78 33.14 19.27 -28.10
CA VAL A 78 32.95 20.35 -27.09
C VAL A 78 32.52 21.69 -27.66
N TYR A 79 32.65 21.91 -28.97
CA TYR A 79 32.34 23.20 -29.58
C TYR A 79 30.84 23.39 -29.84
N THR A 80 30.03 22.33 -29.79
CA THR A 80 28.58 22.42 -29.98
C THR A 80 27.83 22.75 -28.67
N PRO A 81 26.81 23.64 -28.72
CA PRO A 81 25.92 23.87 -27.58
C PRO A 81 25.07 22.64 -27.20
N VAL A 82 24.99 21.64 -28.09
CA VAL A 82 24.11 20.48 -27.93
C VAL A 82 24.72 19.39 -27.05
N LEU A 83 26.05 19.40 -26.86
CA LEU A 83 26.79 18.30 -26.21
C LEU A 83 26.20 17.90 -24.86
N LEU A 84 26.04 18.86 -23.94
CA LEU A 84 25.53 18.56 -22.59
C LEU A 84 24.10 18.01 -22.64
N ALA A 85 23.23 18.59 -23.47
CA ALA A 85 21.86 18.11 -23.62
C ALA A 85 21.82 16.69 -24.18
N TYR A 86 22.63 16.40 -25.20
CA TYR A 86 22.77 15.07 -25.79
C TYR A 86 23.29 14.04 -24.77
N SER A 87 24.35 14.38 -24.03
CA SER A 87 24.91 13.52 -22.98
C SER A 87 23.92 13.25 -21.85
N ILE A 88 23.09 14.23 -21.48
CA ILE A 88 21.99 14.05 -20.52
C ILE A 88 20.96 13.05 -21.08
N CYS A 89 20.50 13.25 -22.32
CA CYS A 89 19.53 12.36 -22.96
C CYS A 89 20.03 10.90 -22.98
N LEU A 90 21.27 10.71 -23.41
CA LEU A 90 21.88 9.38 -23.51
C LEU A 90 22.14 8.78 -22.12
N GLY A 91 22.69 9.57 -21.19
CA GLY A 91 23.03 9.11 -19.85
C GLY A 91 21.80 8.71 -19.04
N LEU A 92 20.74 9.52 -19.06
CA LEU A 92 19.48 9.18 -18.41
C LEU A 92 18.83 7.93 -19.01
N ASN A 93 18.84 7.79 -20.34
CA ASN A 93 18.28 6.61 -20.98
C ASN A 93 19.04 5.33 -20.58
N ILE A 94 20.38 5.37 -20.57
CA ILE A 94 21.22 4.23 -20.13
C ILE A 94 21.00 3.92 -18.64
N PHE A 95 20.97 4.95 -17.78
CA PHE A 95 20.74 4.79 -16.35
C PHE A 95 19.42 4.05 -16.09
N TRP A 96 18.34 4.53 -16.69
CA TRP A 96 17.02 3.99 -16.45
C TRP A 96 16.86 2.59 -17.03
N GLU A 97 17.48 2.27 -18.16
CA GLU A 97 17.47 0.90 -18.70
C GLU A 97 18.23 -0.10 -17.84
N LYS A 98 19.37 0.30 -17.25
CA LYS A 98 20.09 -0.56 -16.30
C LYS A 98 19.27 -0.83 -15.04
N ASN A 99 18.55 0.18 -14.55
CA ASN A 99 17.70 0.04 -13.36
C ASN A 99 16.36 -0.65 -13.64
N LEU A 100 15.93 -0.72 -14.92
CA LEU A 100 14.72 -1.43 -15.35
C LEU A 100 14.95 -2.94 -15.59
N HIS A 101 16.21 -3.35 -15.81
CA HIS A 101 16.63 -4.72 -16.23
C HIS A 101 16.09 -5.84 -15.28
N PRO A 102 16.08 -7.13 -15.69
CA PRO A 102 14.99 -8.13 -15.67
C PRO A 102 14.20 -8.35 -14.38
N GLY A 103 14.61 -7.80 -13.24
CA GLY A 103 13.98 -7.96 -11.94
C GLY A 103 12.49 -7.63 -11.94
N GLU A 104 12.07 -6.56 -12.62
CA GLU A 104 10.65 -6.19 -12.63
C GLU A 104 9.78 -7.19 -13.40
N LEU A 105 10.22 -7.60 -14.60
CA LEU A 105 9.49 -8.60 -15.39
C LEU A 105 9.54 -9.96 -14.70
N SER A 106 10.69 -10.38 -14.18
CA SER A 106 10.81 -11.66 -13.47
C SER A 106 9.91 -11.65 -12.25
N TYR A 107 9.94 -10.58 -11.45
CA TYR A 107 9.09 -10.45 -10.28
C TYR A 107 7.60 -10.53 -10.63
N VAL A 108 7.14 -9.75 -11.62
CA VAL A 108 5.74 -9.80 -12.06
C VAL A 108 5.36 -11.20 -12.55
N ARG A 109 6.24 -11.86 -13.32
CA ARG A 109 6.00 -13.24 -13.79
C ARG A 109 6.01 -14.27 -12.66
N ASP A 110 6.87 -14.11 -11.67
CA ASP A 110 6.96 -15.01 -10.53
C ASP A 110 5.70 -14.93 -9.67
N VAL A 111 5.16 -13.72 -9.48
CA VAL A 111 3.88 -13.51 -8.80
C VAL A 111 2.71 -14.04 -9.65
N GLU A 112 2.69 -13.78 -10.96
CA GLU A 112 1.68 -14.36 -11.87
C GLU A 112 1.69 -15.91 -11.86
N ARG A 113 2.87 -16.53 -11.82
CA ARG A 113 3.02 -17.98 -11.71
C ARG A 113 2.54 -18.49 -10.36
N SER A 114 2.89 -17.80 -9.27
CA SER A 114 2.51 -18.19 -7.91
C SER A 114 1.01 -18.06 -7.65
N THR A 115 0.36 -17.11 -8.30
CA THR A 115 -1.09 -16.87 -8.22
C THR A 115 -1.90 -17.72 -9.21
N GLY A 116 -1.26 -18.28 -10.24
CA GLY A 116 -1.95 -19.03 -11.28
C GLY A 116 -2.65 -18.16 -12.34
N TYR A 117 -2.36 -16.85 -12.39
CA TYR A 117 -2.93 -15.92 -13.39
C TYR A 117 -1.93 -15.58 -14.52
N GLY A 118 -0.80 -16.28 -14.58
CA GLY A 118 0.17 -16.19 -15.66
C GLY A 118 -0.16 -17.08 -16.87
N PRO A 119 0.50 -16.82 -18.03
CA PRO A 119 0.32 -17.60 -19.25
C PRO A 119 0.69 -19.09 -19.10
N ASP A 120 1.64 -19.42 -18.22
CA ASP A 120 2.10 -20.79 -17.95
C ASP A 120 1.58 -21.33 -16.61
N SER A 121 0.35 -20.97 -16.21
CA SER A 121 -0.18 -21.33 -14.90
C SER A 121 -0.41 -22.86 -14.76
N LEU A 122 0.02 -23.41 -13.63
CA LEU A 122 -0.17 -24.84 -13.28
C LEU A 122 -1.52 -25.09 -12.56
N GLY A 123 -2.43 -24.11 -12.56
CA GLY A 123 -3.72 -24.13 -11.86
C GLY A 123 -3.80 -23.17 -10.66
N LEU A 124 -5.02 -22.92 -10.20
CA LEU A 124 -5.30 -22.04 -9.06
C LEU A 124 -4.99 -22.75 -7.74
N ARG A 125 -4.28 -22.09 -6.82
CA ARG A 125 -4.17 -22.57 -5.43
C ARG A 125 -5.52 -22.44 -4.72
N ARG A 126 -5.80 -23.37 -3.80
CA ARG A 126 -7.04 -23.39 -3.00
C ARG A 126 -7.04 -22.40 -1.84
N HIS A 127 -5.86 -22.07 -1.32
CA HIS A 127 -5.69 -21.16 -0.19
C HIS A 127 -4.39 -20.38 -0.38
N TYR A 128 -4.44 -19.11 -0.04
CA TYR A 128 -3.30 -18.20 -0.03
C TYR A 128 -3.06 -17.68 1.38
N ASP A 129 -1.79 -17.51 1.73
CA ASP A 129 -1.43 -16.81 2.95
C ASP A 129 -1.62 -15.30 2.75
N ILE A 130 -2.28 -14.65 3.72
CA ILE A 130 -2.56 -13.21 3.71
C ILE A 130 -1.26 -12.40 3.71
N ASP A 131 -0.23 -12.86 4.43
CA ASP A 131 1.06 -12.19 4.51
C ASP A 131 1.83 -12.30 3.17
N GLU A 132 1.72 -13.46 2.51
CA GLU A 132 2.30 -13.69 1.17
C GLU A 132 1.62 -12.77 0.13
N LEU A 133 0.28 -12.71 0.12
CA LEU A 133 -0.48 -11.82 -0.76
C LEU A 133 -0.12 -10.35 -0.52
N THR A 134 -0.02 -9.94 0.75
CA THR A 134 0.35 -8.56 1.11
C THR A 134 1.75 -8.21 0.61
N THR A 135 2.70 -9.13 0.73
CA THR A 135 4.07 -8.96 0.23
C THR A 135 4.08 -8.81 -1.30
N TRP A 136 3.30 -9.62 -2.01
CA TRP A 136 3.17 -9.48 -3.47
C TRP A 136 2.49 -8.17 -3.88
N ILE A 137 1.46 -7.72 -3.16
CA ILE A 137 0.82 -6.41 -3.42
C ILE A 137 1.84 -5.29 -3.27
N GLN A 138 2.64 -5.30 -2.21
CA GLN A 138 3.69 -4.31 -1.99
C GLN A 138 4.73 -4.30 -3.11
N GLY A 139 5.25 -5.47 -3.49
CA GLY A 139 6.26 -5.53 -4.55
C GLY A 139 5.71 -5.18 -5.94
N VAL A 140 4.49 -5.61 -6.29
CA VAL A 140 3.84 -5.21 -7.55
C VAL A 140 3.59 -3.69 -7.58
N GLY A 141 3.17 -3.11 -6.45
CA GLY A 141 3.03 -1.66 -6.29
C GLY A 141 4.36 -0.92 -6.45
N SER A 142 5.46 -1.46 -5.90
CA SER A 142 6.80 -0.91 -6.09
C SER A 142 7.22 -0.92 -7.56
N SER A 143 6.97 -2.02 -8.27
CA SER A 143 7.23 -2.13 -9.71
C SER A 143 6.42 -1.12 -10.52
N LEU A 144 5.13 -0.94 -10.22
CA LEU A 144 4.28 0.08 -10.86
C LEU A 144 4.85 1.49 -10.67
N ASN A 145 5.26 1.84 -9.45
CA ASN A 145 5.85 3.14 -9.15
C ASN A 145 7.16 3.36 -9.92
N SER A 146 8.01 2.34 -9.99
CA SER A 146 9.28 2.38 -10.73
C SER A 146 9.05 2.59 -12.23
N MET A 147 8.14 1.83 -12.85
CA MET A 147 7.76 1.98 -14.26
C MET A 147 7.18 3.38 -14.56
N ALA A 148 6.28 3.88 -13.70
CA ALA A 148 5.72 5.22 -13.83
C ALA A 148 6.79 6.31 -13.72
N ASN A 149 7.77 6.12 -12.83
CA ASN A 149 8.91 7.01 -12.69
C ASN A 149 9.78 7.02 -13.95
N HIS A 150 10.12 5.85 -14.50
CA HIS A 150 10.86 5.70 -15.73
C HIS A 150 10.13 6.36 -16.92
N LEU A 151 8.81 6.13 -17.07
CA LEU A 151 8.00 6.78 -18.10
C LEU A 151 8.04 8.31 -18.01
N ARG A 152 8.05 8.87 -16.80
CA ARG A 152 8.21 10.31 -16.58
C ARG A 152 9.57 10.81 -17.10
N HIS A 153 10.65 10.10 -16.79
CA HIS A 153 11.99 10.46 -17.26
C HIS A 153 12.14 10.36 -18.78
N LEU A 154 11.52 9.36 -19.42
CA LEU A 154 11.51 9.28 -20.90
C LEU A 154 10.83 10.49 -21.53
N ARG A 155 9.75 11.02 -20.94
CA ARG A 155 9.14 12.27 -21.44
C ARG A 155 10.07 13.47 -21.32
N ILE A 156 10.82 13.58 -20.23
CA ILE A 156 11.78 14.67 -20.04
C ILE A 156 12.87 14.61 -21.12
N VAL A 157 13.40 13.41 -21.38
CA VAL A 157 14.40 13.18 -22.43
C VAL A 157 13.82 13.52 -23.81
N GLU A 158 12.58 13.13 -24.09
CA GLU A 158 11.93 13.49 -25.36
C GLU A 158 11.76 14.99 -25.54
N SER A 159 11.29 15.72 -24.52
CA SER A 159 11.15 17.17 -24.61
C SER A 159 12.50 17.85 -24.89
N LEU A 160 13.59 17.32 -24.35
CA LEU A 160 14.94 17.80 -24.63
C LEU A 160 15.39 17.48 -26.07
N LEU A 161 15.10 16.27 -26.57
CA LEU A 161 15.38 15.89 -27.96
C LEU A 161 14.56 16.69 -28.97
N GLU A 162 13.26 16.86 -28.73
CA GLU A 162 12.35 17.69 -29.54
C GLU A 162 12.83 19.14 -29.60
N TYR A 163 13.36 19.66 -28.48
CA TYR A 163 13.98 20.98 -28.47
C TYR A 163 15.22 21.05 -29.36
N ILE A 164 16.12 20.08 -29.27
CA ILE A 164 17.35 20.03 -30.09
C ILE A 164 16.99 19.94 -31.58
N GLU A 165 16.01 19.11 -31.95
CA GLU A 165 15.56 18.97 -33.33
C GLU A 165 14.82 20.22 -33.84
N GLY A 166 14.02 20.87 -32.99
CA GLY A 166 13.23 22.05 -33.34
C GLY A 166 14.01 23.37 -33.36
N ASN A 167 15.20 23.41 -32.77
CA ASN A 167 16.02 24.63 -32.64
C ASN A 167 17.44 24.37 -33.17
N PRO A 168 17.61 24.32 -34.51
CA PRO A 168 18.93 24.11 -35.11
C PRO A 168 19.89 25.23 -34.72
N VAL A 169 21.17 24.87 -34.56
CA VAL A 169 22.21 25.81 -34.14
C VAL A 169 22.37 26.93 -35.17
N CYS A 170 22.10 28.17 -34.76
CA CYS A 170 22.27 29.36 -35.59
C CYS A 170 23.76 29.76 -35.66
N LEU A 171 24.44 29.40 -36.76
CA LEU A 171 25.88 29.68 -36.94
C LEU A 171 26.21 31.18 -36.89
N ASP A 172 25.28 32.07 -37.27
CA ASP A 172 25.47 33.52 -37.19
C ASP A 172 25.70 34.03 -35.76
N SER A 173 25.32 33.24 -34.75
CA SER A 173 25.58 33.56 -33.33
C SER A 173 27.03 33.29 -32.91
N PHE A 174 27.85 32.71 -33.78
CA PHE A 174 29.23 32.26 -33.50
C PHE A 174 30.26 33.06 -34.30
N PRO A 175 31.52 33.15 -33.82
CA PRO A 175 32.62 33.71 -34.60
C PRO A 175 32.80 32.99 -35.96
N PRO A 176 33.06 33.71 -37.07
CA PRO A 176 33.15 33.08 -38.40
C PRO A 176 34.18 31.96 -38.50
N GLY A 177 35.30 32.07 -37.77
CA GLY A 177 36.36 31.04 -37.77
C GLY A 177 35.97 29.72 -37.10
N THR A 178 34.85 29.66 -36.37
CA THR A 178 34.42 28.47 -35.62
C THR A 178 33.25 27.76 -36.29
N HIS A 179 32.60 28.36 -37.29
CA HIS A 179 31.38 27.84 -37.95
C HIS A 179 31.52 26.39 -38.37
N ARG A 180 32.59 26.07 -39.10
CA ARG A 180 32.84 24.72 -39.62
C ARG A 180 32.91 23.67 -38.49
N ARG A 181 33.63 23.96 -37.40
CA ARG A 181 33.77 23.01 -36.28
C ARG A 181 32.45 22.82 -35.55
N VAL A 182 31.73 23.91 -35.29
CA VAL A 182 30.42 23.86 -34.64
C VAL A 182 29.43 23.06 -35.48
N GLU A 183 29.42 23.26 -36.80
CA GLU A 183 28.56 22.53 -37.73
C GLU A 183 28.92 21.03 -37.80
N GLU A 184 30.21 20.70 -37.92
CA GLU A 184 30.69 19.30 -37.93
C GLU A 184 30.31 18.59 -36.62
N ASP A 185 30.61 19.16 -35.45
CA ASP A 185 30.30 18.58 -34.13
C ASP A 185 28.79 18.41 -33.92
N THR A 186 28.01 19.44 -34.25
CA THR A 186 26.56 19.41 -34.11
C THR A 186 25.95 18.34 -34.99
N SER A 187 26.42 18.21 -36.23
CA SER A 187 25.91 17.20 -37.18
C SER A 187 26.19 15.77 -36.69
N GLN A 188 27.35 15.52 -36.10
CA GLN A 188 27.70 14.21 -35.55
C GLN A 188 26.79 13.81 -34.37
N LEU A 189 26.52 14.72 -33.44
CA LEU A 189 25.62 14.44 -32.32
C LEU A 189 24.17 14.29 -32.77
N ILE A 190 23.69 15.14 -33.68
CA ILE A 190 22.33 15.06 -34.21
C ILE A 190 22.11 13.75 -34.97
N ALA A 191 23.12 13.23 -35.67
CA ALA A 191 23.04 11.92 -36.33
C ALA A 191 22.74 10.76 -35.34
N GLY A 192 23.08 10.94 -34.06
CA GLY A 192 22.77 9.98 -32.99
C GLY A 192 21.36 10.08 -32.40
N ILE A 193 20.57 11.12 -32.74
CA ILE A 193 19.22 11.33 -32.20
C ILE A 193 18.21 10.28 -32.69
N PRO A 194 18.11 9.95 -33.99
CA PRO A 194 17.15 8.96 -34.48
C PRO A 194 17.23 7.58 -33.80
N PRO A 195 18.41 6.93 -33.65
CA PRO A 195 18.48 5.65 -32.94
C PRO A 195 18.11 5.77 -31.46
N LEU A 196 18.43 6.90 -30.81
CA LEU A 196 18.04 7.16 -29.42
C LEU A 196 16.52 7.28 -29.28
N LYS A 197 15.84 7.99 -30.19
CA LYS A 197 14.36 8.08 -30.22
C LYS A 197 13.72 6.72 -30.43
N ASN A 198 14.22 5.93 -31.37
CA ASN A 198 13.72 4.56 -31.60
C ASN A 198 13.82 3.69 -30.33
N ARG A 199 14.93 3.81 -29.60
CA ARG A 199 15.13 3.12 -28.32
C ARG A 199 14.14 3.60 -27.27
N ILE A 200 13.96 4.92 -27.11
CA ILE A 200 12.98 5.50 -26.18
C ILE A 200 11.56 5.01 -26.49
N HIS A 201 11.15 4.98 -27.76
CA HIS A 201 9.85 4.47 -28.17
C HIS A 201 9.67 2.99 -27.83
N ALA A 202 10.66 2.14 -28.12
CA ALA A 202 10.62 0.72 -27.77
C ALA A 202 10.52 0.50 -26.24
N THR A 203 11.34 1.22 -25.47
CA THR A 203 11.33 1.14 -23.99
C THR A 203 10.00 1.61 -23.41
N ARG A 204 9.40 2.69 -23.95
CA ARG A 204 8.08 3.16 -23.55
C ARG A 204 7.00 2.10 -23.76
N GLU A 205 6.94 1.51 -24.94
CA GLU A 205 5.91 0.51 -25.25
C GLU A 205 6.07 -0.74 -24.37
N TYR A 206 7.32 -1.14 -24.11
CA TYR A 206 7.61 -2.21 -23.17
C TYR A 206 7.17 -1.90 -21.73
N LEU A 207 7.46 -0.69 -21.24
CA LEU A 207 7.03 -0.23 -19.91
C LEU A 207 5.51 -0.21 -19.77
N ARG A 208 4.79 0.34 -20.76
CA ARG A 208 3.31 0.35 -20.78
C ARG A 208 2.74 -1.06 -20.75
N TYR A 209 3.36 -1.98 -21.48
CA TYR A 209 2.97 -3.38 -21.46
C TYR A 209 3.14 -4.00 -20.07
N LEU A 210 4.28 -3.78 -19.40
CA LEU A 210 4.52 -4.29 -18.05
C LEU A 210 3.59 -3.65 -17.02
N GLU A 211 3.41 -2.34 -17.07
CA GLU A 211 2.48 -1.59 -16.23
C GLU A 211 1.09 -2.21 -16.33
N LYS A 212 0.62 -2.50 -17.56
CA LYS A 212 -0.68 -3.12 -17.75
C LYS A 212 -0.80 -4.54 -17.19
N ARG A 213 0.29 -5.30 -17.15
CA ARG A 213 0.32 -6.62 -16.50
C ARG A 213 0.28 -6.46 -14.98
N ALA A 214 1.13 -5.60 -14.44
CA ALA A 214 1.23 -5.33 -13.01
C ALA A 214 -0.08 -4.75 -12.43
N GLU A 215 -0.78 -3.85 -13.14
CA GLU A 215 -2.10 -3.33 -12.75
C GLU A 215 -3.15 -4.46 -12.64
N ARG A 216 -3.20 -5.34 -13.65
CA ARG A 216 -4.12 -6.47 -13.67
C ARG A 216 -3.80 -7.42 -12.51
N LEU A 217 -2.52 -7.74 -12.32
CA LEU A 217 -2.07 -8.60 -11.24
C LEU A 217 -2.38 -8.01 -9.87
N SER A 218 -2.18 -6.71 -9.67
CA SER A 218 -2.54 -6.01 -8.43
C SER A 218 -4.03 -6.15 -8.13
N SER A 219 -4.89 -5.94 -9.13
CA SER A 219 -6.34 -6.11 -8.99
C SER A 219 -6.71 -7.54 -8.58
N THR A 220 -6.06 -8.53 -9.20
CA THR A 220 -6.22 -9.95 -8.83
C THR A 220 -5.77 -10.22 -7.40
N LEU A 221 -4.61 -9.73 -6.99
CA LEU A 221 -4.09 -9.92 -5.64
C LEU A 221 -5.03 -9.32 -4.58
N PHE A 222 -5.60 -8.14 -4.82
CA PHE A 222 -6.60 -7.55 -3.92
C PHE A 222 -7.88 -8.41 -3.85
N ALA A 223 -8.32 -8.97 -4.97
CA ALA A 223 -9.47 -9.87 -4.98
C ALA A 223 -9.20 -11.17 -4.20
N LEU A 224 -8.00 -11.75 -4.35
CA LEU A 224 -7.58 -12.92 -3.58
C LEU A 224 -7.49 -12.61 -2.09
N LEU A 225 -6.91 -11.48 -1.70
CA LEU A 225 -6.82 -11.03 -0.31
C LEU A 225 -8.21 -10.88 0.32
N THR A 226 -9.11 -10.21 -0.40
CA THR A 226 -10.50 -10.03 0.05
C THR A 226 -11.23 -11.36 0.21
N HIS A 227 -10.98 -12.31 -0.69
CA HIS A 227 -11.56 -13.66 -0.60
C HIS A 227 -11.03 -14.43 0.62
N GLU A 228 -9.73 -14.35 0.91
CA GLU A 228 -9.14 -15.00 2.09
C GLU A 228 -9.62 -14.37 3.40
N ASP A 229 -9.71 -13.04 3.49
CA ASP A 229 -10.28 -12.34 4.64
C ASP A 229 -11.74 -12.75 4.91
N ALA A 230 -12.55 -12.84 3.84
CA ALA A 230 -13.94 -13.30 3.95
C ALA A 230 -14.03 -14.76 4.41
N ALA A 231 -13.16 -15.63 3.91
CA ALA A 231 -13.09 -17.03 4.33
C ALA A 231 -12.67 -17.16 5.80
N ALA A 232 -11.68 -16.38 6.26
CA ALA A 232 -11.26 -16.33 7.65
C ALA A 232 -12.39 -15.84 8.57
N GLY A 233 -13.10 -14.78 8.16
CA GLY A 233 -14.27 -14.25 8.87
C GLY A 233 -15.40 -15.28 8.99
N ALA A 234 -15.69 -16.03 7.92
CA ALA A 234 -16.69 -17.09 7.93
C ALA A 234 -16.32 -18.24 8.89
N ARG A 235 -15.05 -18.67 8.90
CA ARG A 235 -14.55 -19.70 9.84
C ARG A 235 -14.63 -19.25 11.29
N LEU A 236 -14.32 -17.98 11.57
CA LEU A 236 -14.43 -17.41 12.90
C LEU A 236 -15.90 -17.36 13.36
N ALA A 237 -16.80 -16.93 12.48
CA ALA A 237 -18.24 -16.95 12.74
C ALA A 237 -18.74 -18.37 13.05
N GLU A 238 -18.35 -19.35 12.25
CA GLU A 238 -18.68 -20.76 12.48
C GLU A 238 -18.15 -21.25 13.84
N SER A 239 -16.90 -20.96 14.17
CA SER A 239 -16.31 -21.31 15.48
C SER A 239 -17.09 -20.69 16.64
N ASN A 240 -17.43 -19.40 16.53
CA ASN A 240 -18.24 -18.69 17.52
C ASN A 240 -19.64 -19.31 17.68
N THR A 241 -20.28 -19.75 16.58
CA THR A 241 -21.57 -20.45 16.67
C THR A 241 -21.44 -21.78 17.40
N LYS A 242 -20.37 -22.55 17.16
CA LYS A 242 -20.10 -23.82 17.85
C LYS A 242 -19.84 -23.59 19.34
N ILE A 243 -19.03 -22.58 19.69
CA ILE A 243 -18.78 -22.17 21.07
C ILE A 243 -20.08 -21.75 21.75
N ALA A 244 -20.87 -20.87 21.14
CA ALA A 244 -22.15 -20.43 21.70
C ALA A 244 -23.13 -21.59 21.92
N ALA A 245 -23.18 -22.56 20.99
CA ALA A 245 -23.98 -23.77 21.15
C ALA A 245 -23.48 -24.65 22.30
N ALA A 246 -22.16 -24.83 22.44
CA ALA A 246 -21.56 -25.57 23.54
C ALA A 246 -21.81 -24.87 24.89
N THR A 247 -21.59 -23.57 24.99
CA THR A 247 -21.89 -22.75 26.19
C THR A 247 -23.37 -22.82 26.57
N LYS A 248 -24.28 -22.83 25.58
CA LYS A 248 -25.72 -22.99 25.83
C LYS A 248 -26.04 -24.36 26.45
N ARG A 249 -25.40 -25.44 25.96
CA ARG A 249 -25.55 -26.79 26.54
C ARG A 249 -24.95 -26.85 27.93
N ASP A 250 -23.75 -26.32 28.13
CA ASP A 250 -23.10 -26.27 29.44
C ASP A 250 -23.95 -25.49 30.45
N SER A 251 -24.51 -24.34 30.05
CA SER A 251 -25.47 -23.57 30.85
C SER A 251 -26.71 -24.38 31.23
N SER A 252 -27.17 -25.29 30.37
CA SER A 252 -28.31 -26.17 30.68
C SER A 252 -27.93 -27.23 31.72
N SER A 253 -26.74 -27.83 31.61
CA SER A 253 -26.21 -28.77 32.60
C SER A 253 -25.98 -28.09 33.95
N MET A 254 -25.42 -26.88 33.96
CA MET A 254 -25.21 -26.08 35.16
C MET A 254 -26.53 -25.77 35.87
N LYS A 255 -27.60 -25.46 35.11
CA LYS A 255 -28.94 -25.28 35.68
C LYS A 255 -29.44 -26.55 36.35
N THR A 256 -29.23 -27.73 35.75
CA THR A 256 -29.62 -29.01 36.36
C THR A 256 -28.90 -29.25 37.68
N VAL A 257 -27.58 -29.05 37.75
CA VAL A 257 -26.80 -29.19 38.99
C VAL A 257 -27.28 -28.19 40.06
N ALA A 258 -27.51 -26.94 39.68
CA ALA A 258 -28.05 -25.92 40.59
C ALA A 258 -29.43 -26.33 41.14
N ILE A 259 -30.32 -26.87 40.30
CA ILE A 259 -31.62 -27.38 40.75
C ILE A 259 -31.46 -28.55 41.73
N MET A 260 -30.55 -29.50 41.46
CA MET A 260 -30.29 -30.62 42.38
C MET A 260 -29.75 -30.15 43.73
N THR A 261 -28.80 -29.20 43.75
CA THR A 261 -28.26 -28.64 45.00
C THR A 261 -29.33 -27.89 45.78
N MET A 262 -30.18 -27.10 45.12
CA MET A 262 -31.32 -26.42 45.76
C MET A 262 -32.34 -27.41 46.35
N ALA A 263 -32.49 -28.60 45.77
CA ALA A 263 -33.36 -29.65 46.30
C ALA A 263 -32.78 -30.34 47.54
N PHE A 264 -31.46 -30.61 47.55
CA PHE A 264 -30.82 -31.34 48.64
C PHE A 264 -30.43 -30.47 49.84
N LEU A 265 -30.10 -29.19 49.64
CA LEU A 265 -29.59 -28.30 50.69
C LEU A 265 -30.55 -28.13 51.89
N PRO A 266 -31.88 -27.95 51.71
CA PRO A 266 -32.81 -27.85 52.84
C PRO A 266 -32.90 -29.16 53.62
N GLY A 267 -32.93 -30.30 52.91
CA GLY A 267 -33.00 -31.63 53.54
C GLY A 267 -31.78 -31.94 54.39
N THR A 268 -30.57 -31.65 53.89
CA THR A 268 -29.34 -31.85 54.65
C THR A 268 -29.25 -30.91 55.85
N PHE A 269 -29.67 -29.65 55.71
CA PHE A 269 -29.72 -28.68 56.82
C PHE A 269 -30.64 -29.15 57.95
N PHE A 270 -31.89 -29.51 57.64
CA PHE A 270 -32.83 -29.95 58.67
C PHE A 270 -32.46 -31.30 59.26
N ALA A 271 -31.88 -32.22 58.49
CA ALA A 271 -31.35 -33.47 59.00
C ALA A 271 -30.22 -33.24 60.02
N ALA A 272 -29.27 -32.34 59.72
CA ALA A 272 -28.19 -31.98 60.63
C ALA A 272 -28.72 -31.24 61.87
N LEU A 273 -29.68 -30.32 61.70
CA LEU A 273 -30.28 -29.55 62.79
C LEU A 273 -31.00 -30.47 63.80
N LEU A 274 -31.76 -31.45 63.31
CA LEU A 274 -32.46 -32.43 64.15
C LEU A 274 -31.52 -33.47 64.79
N ALA A 275 -30.26 -33.56 64.34
CA ALA A 275 -29.24 -34.44 64.90
C ALA A 275 -28.44 -33.80 66.06
N ILE A 276 -28.62 -32.50 66.32
CA ILE A 276 -27.92 -31.79 67.41
C ILE A 276 -28.43 -32.29 68.77
N PRO A 277 -27.57 -32.89 69.62
CA PRO A 277 -28.00 -33.50 70.89
C PRO A 277 -28.55 -32.51 71.92
N SER A 278 -28.13 -31.24 71.86
CA SER A 278 -28.49 -30.19 72.82
C SER A 278 -29.93 -29.68 72.69
N PHE A 279 -30.69 -30.21 71.75
CA PHE A 279 -32.00 -29.72 71.36
C PHE A 279 -33.01 -30.86 71.61
N ASP A 280 -33.79 -30.77 72.69
CA ASP A 280 -34.63 -31.86 73.20
C ASP A 280 -35.97 -31.97 72.45
N TRP A 281 -35.94 -32.62 71.28
CA TRP A 281 -37.07 -32.74 70.34
C TRP A 281 -37.99 -33.96 70.57
N GLY A 282 -37.97 -34.61 71.74
CA GLY A 282 -38.81 -35.78 72.03
C GLY A 282 -38.38 -37.10 71.35
N PRO A 283 -39.15 -38.20 71.47
CA PRO A 283 -38.77 -39.54 70.99
C PRO A 283 -38.66 -39.65 69.45
N ALA A 284 -37.77 -40.52 68.95
CA ALA A 284 -37.41 -40.62 67.52
C ALA A 284 -38.60 -40.82 66.56
N ARG A 285 -39.70 -41.44 67.02
CA ARG A 285 -40.92 -41.66 66.24
C ARG A 285 -41.69 -40.37 65.93
N GLU A 286 -41.59 -39.37 66.79
CA GLU A 286 -42.26 -38.06 66.62
C GLU A 286 -41.44 -37.11 65.72
N ARG A 287 -40.11 -37.29 65.65
CA ARG A 287 -39.20 -36.49 64.81
C ARG A 287 -39.39 -36.70 63.31
N PHE A 288 -39.87 -37.88 62.91
CA PHE A 288 -39.99 -38.26 61.49
C PHE A 288 -40.93 -37.35 60.71
N TRP A 289 -42.08 -36.97 61.29
CA TRP A 289 -43.06 -36.12 60.60
C TRP A 289 -42.61 -34.64 60.55
N VAL A 290 -41.96 -34.17 61.61
CA VAL A 290 -41.43 -32.80 61.71
C VAL A 290 -40.38 -32.51 60.63
N TYR A 291 -39.52 -33.49 60.31
CA TYR A 291 -38.56 -33.38 59.21
C TYR A 291 -39.24 -33.08 57.87
N TRP A 292 -40.27 -33.84 57.50
CA TRP A 292 -40.99 -33.66 56.24
C TRP A 292 -41.79 -32.35 56.23
N ALA A 293 -42.38 -31.96 57.37
CA ALA A 293 -43.13 -30.72 57.53
C ALA A 293 -42.27 -29.45 57.35
N LEU A 294 -40.97 -29.49 57.68
CA LEU A 294 -40.05 -28.36 57.49
C LEU A 294 -39.32 -28.40 56.14
N THR A 295 -38.92 -29.58 55.70
CA THR A 295 -38.08 -29.74 54.51
C THR A 295 -38.86 -29.42 53.23
N ILE A 296 -40.07 -29.95 53.06
CA ILE A 296 -40.85 -29.77 51.83
C ILE A 296 -41.18 -28.28 51.58
N PRO A 297 -41.75 -27.51 52.53
CA PRO A 297 -42.07 -26.11 52.29
C PRO A 297 -40.83 -25.27 52.00
N THR A 298 -39.71 -25.56 52.68
CA THR A 298 -38.46 -24.82 52.48
C THR A 298 -37.87 -25.08 51.10
N THR A 299 -37.87 -26.32 50.62
CA THR A 299 -37.43 -26.65 49.25
C THR A 299 -38.32 -25.98 48.20
N VAL A 300 -39.64 -25.99 48.40
CA VAL A 300 -40.58 -25.27 47.52
C VAL A 300 -40.30 -23.77 47.53
N LEU A 301 -40.07 -23.17 48.70
CA LEU A 301 -39.75 -21.74 48.83
C LEU A 301 -38.47 -21.38 48.04
N VAL A 302 -37.39 -22.16 48.18
CA VAL A 302 -36.13 -21.92 47.47
C VAL A 302 -36.32 -21.99 45.96
N LEU A 303 -37.05 -22.99 45.45
CA LEU A 303 -37.33 -23.13 44.02
C LEU A 303 -38.22 -22.00 43.47
N VAL A 304 -39.24 -21.58 44.23
CA VAL A 304 -40.13 -20.46 43.86
C VAL A 304 -39.34 -19.16 43.79
N VAL A 305 -38.50 -18.87 44.79
CA VAL A 305 -37.65 -17.67 44.81
C VAL A 305 -36.70 -17.67 43.62
N TRP A 306 -36.03 -18.78 43.33
CA TRP A 306 -35.14 -18.90 42.17
C TRP A 306 -35.89 -18.68 40.84
N GLY A 307 -37.06 -19.30 40.67
CA GLY A 307 -37.89 -19.14 39.48
C GLY A 307 -38.33 -17.69 39.26
N LEU A 308 -38.76 -17.01 40.34
CA LEU A 308 -39.12 -15.58 40.30
C LEU A 308 -37.92 -14.70 39.93
N LEU A 309 -36.74 -14.95 40.51
CA LEU A 309 -35.52 -14.19 40.18
C LEU A 309 -35.12 -14.35 38.72
N ILE A 310 -35.19 -15.57 38.18
CA ILE A 310 -34.90 -15.82 36.77
C ILE A 310 -35.91 -15.14 35.85
N ASN A 311 -37.22 -15.20 36.19
CA ASN A 311 -38.24 -14.58 35.36
C ASN A 311 -38.09 -13.05 35.33
N ARG A 312 -37.78 -12.44 36.49
CA ARG A 312 -37.50 -11.00 36.58
C ARG A 312 -36.28 -10.59 35.76
N ARG A 313 -35.20 -11.38 35.77
CA ARG A 313 -34.01 -11.14 34.92
C ARG A 313 -34.35 -11.23 33.43
N ARG A 314 -35.11 -12.24 33.01
CA ARG A 314 -35.53 -12.41 31.60
C ARG A 314 -36.40 -11.26 31.10
N VAL A 315 -37.32 -10.76 31.94
CA VAL A 315 -38.19 -9.63 31.58
C VAL A 315 -37.38 -8.32 31.50
N ALA A 316 -36.46 -8.08 32.44
CA ALA A 316 -35.59 -6.91 32.42
C ALA A 316 -34.66 -6.89 31.19
N GLU A 317 -34.08 -8.03 30.80
CA GLU A 317 -33.28 -8.15 29.58
C GLU A 317 -34.10 -7.83 28.32
N ARG A 318 -35.32 -8.38 28.20
CA ARG A 318 -36.20 -8.10 27.04
C ARG A 318 -36.58 -6.63 26.93
N LEU A 319 -36.86 -5.97 28.05
CA LEU A 319 -37.17 -4.54 28.09
C LEU A 319 -35.94 -3.68 27.71
N SER A 320 -34.74 -4.08 28.13
CA SER A 320 -33.50 -3.38 27.77
C SER A 320 -33.17 -3.49 26.27
N ILE A 321 -33.42 -4.65 25.65
CA ILE A 321 -33.23 -4.87 24.20
C ILE A 321 -34.24 -4.04 23.40
N GLY A 322 -35.51 -4.02 23.79
CA GLY A 322 -36.54 -3.20 23.13
C GLY A 322 -36.24 -1.71 23.17
N LYS A 323 -35.74 -1.21 24.31
CA LYS A 323 -35.37 0.20 24.46
C LYS A 323 -34.15 0.60 23.60
N LYS A 324 -33.20 -0.32 23.39
CA LYS A 324 -32.02 -0.11 22.54
C LYS A 324 -32.40 -0.08 21.05
N SER A 325 -33.28 -0.97 20.59
CA SER A 325 -33.80 -0.94 19.21
C SER A 325 -34.65 0.31 18.91
N GLU A 326 -35.36 0.84 19.91
CA GLU A 326 -36.13 2.08 19.77
C GLU A 326 -35.23 3.33 19.74
N GLN A 327 -34.05 3.26 20.35
CA GLN A 327 -33.08 4.35 20.33
C GLN A 327 -32.27 4.39 19.02
N ASP A 328 -31.85 3.23 18.50
CA ASP A 328 -31.15 3.13 17.19
C ASP A 328 -32.06 3.54 16.02
N SER A 329 -33.36 3.24 16.09
CA SER A 329 -34.35 3.65 15.08
C SER A 329 -34.66 5.15 15.10
N ARG A 330 -34.56 5.81 16.27
CA ARG A 330 -34.68 7.28 16.37
C ARG A 330 -33.42 8.04 15.95
N SER A 331 -32.24 7.44 16.04
CA SER A 331 -30.99 8.06 15.54
C SER A 331 -30.75 7.87 14.04
N GLY A 332 -31.46 6.93 13.39
CA GLY A 332 -31.30 6.59 11.98
C GLY A 332 -32.27 7.28 11.01
N SER A 333 -33.20 8.11 11.48
CA SER A 333 -34.09 8.88 10.59
C SER A 333 -33.39 10.16 10.12
N PRO A 334 -33.12 10.35 8.81
CA PRO A 334 -32.73 11.66 8.31
C PRO A 334 -33.93 12.59 8.45
N THR A 335 -33.73 13.73 9.13
CA THR A 335 -34.69 14.83 9.11
C THR A 335 -34.91 15.27 7.66
N PRO A 336 -36.17 15.44 7.22
CA PRO A 336 -36.50 15.78 5.84
C PRO A 336 -35.96 17.15 5.41
#